data_AF-A0A2D9VEN8-F1
#
_entry.id   AF-A0A2D9VEN8-F1
#
_cell.length_a   1.000
_cell.length_b   1.000
_cell.length_c   1.000
_cell.angle_alpha   90.00
_cell.angle_beta   90.00
_cell.angle_gamma   90.00
#
_symmetry.space_group_name_H-M   'P 1'
#
loop_
_entity.id
_entity.type
_entity.pdbx_description
1 polymer ?
#
loop_
_entity_poly.entity_id
_entity_poly.type
_entity_poly.pdbx_seq_one_letter_code
_entity_poly.pdbx_strand_id
1 'polypeptide(L)'
;DTTFSIAEKIKVTVIDTIYMISEFTDSTNMTILDTSYVNSKSINERKKAKLFNEVISMEINDRIEVKNDYLRRKYHLNKELLFCPLTKRPYILEILNNETDQDIFMVKSPVKKTDAEPRYFFFKYIPGNHGYIKSGITSWAESN
;
A
#
# COMPACT_ATOMS: atom_id res chain seq x y z
N ASP A 1 15.77 -9.21 -3.11
CA ASP A 1 14.40 -9.26 -3.65
C ASP A 1 13.45 -8.70 -2.58
N THR A 2 12.92 -7.48 -2.76
CA THR A 2 12.04 -6.79 -1.80
C THR A 2 10.65 -6.56 -2.39
N THR A 3 10.25 -7.39 -3.35
CA THR A 3 9.22 -7.05 -4.33
C THR A 3 7.79 -7.32 -3.85
N PHE A 4 7.58 -7.93 -2.67
CA PHE A 4 6.24 -8.30 -2.20
C PHE A 4 5.90 -7.65 -0.86
N SER A 5 5.16 -6.56 -0.91
CA SER A 5 4.41 -6.03 0.23
C SER A 5 3.11 -6.81 0.41
N ILE A 6 2.65 -6.93 1.66
CA ILE A 6 1.39 -7.60 1.99
C ILE A 6 0.24 -6.78 1.41
N ALA A 7 -0.60 -7.40 0.58
CA ALA A 7 -1.77 -6.76 0.00
C ALA A 7 -2.77 -6.34 1.08
N GLU A 8 -3.25 -5.10 1.00
CA GLU A 8 -4.39 -4.64 1.80
C GLU A 8 -5.65 -4.62 0.95
N LYS A 9 -6.71 -5.28 1.42
CA LYS A 9 -8.02 -5.23 0.75
C LYS A 9 -8.68 -3.89 1.04
N ILE A 10 -8.85 -3.08 0.01
CA ILE A 10 -9.54 -1.80 0.08
C ILE A 10 -10.88 -1.88 -0.64
N LYS A 11 -11.86 -1.14 -0.14
CA LYS A 11 -13.17 -0.95 -0.77
C LYS A 11 -13.15 0.37 -1.52
N VAL A 12 -13.46 0.34 -2.80
CA VAL A 12 -13.50 1.53 -3.66
C VAL A 12 -14.91 1.66 -4.23
N THR A 13 -15.49 2.86 -4.13
CA THR A 13 -16.76 3.18 -4.78
C THR A 13 -16.47 3.47 -6.25
N VAL A 14 -17.15 2.74 -7.14
CA VAL A 14 -17.06 2.91 -8.59
C VAL A 14 -18.46 3.22 -9.09
N ILE A 15 -18.59 4.34 -9.81
CA ILE A 15 -19.80 4.70 -10.54
C ILE A 15 -19.87 3.79 -11.76
N ASP A 16 -20.93 2.98 -11.86
CA ASP A 16 -21.15 2.12 -13.02
C ASP A 16 -22.59 2.27 -13.56
N THR A 17 -22.76 1.91 -14.83
CA THR A 17 -24.08 1.84 -15.47
C THR A 17 -24.55 0.39 -15.48
N ILE A 18 -25.73 0.16 -14.91
CA ILE A 18 -26.46 -1.10 -14.96
C ILE A 18 -27.50 -1.00 -16.06
N TYR A 19 -27.53 -1.99 -16.94
CA TYR A 19 -28.45 -2.12 -18.06
C TYR A 19 -29.45 -3.22 -17.74
N MET A 20 -30.73 -2.93 -17.91
CA MET A 20 -31.77 -3.95 -17.96
C MET A 20 -31.93 -4.38 -19.43
N ILE A 21 -31.70 -5.65 -19.72
CA ILE A 21 -31.73 -6.20 -21.08
C ILE A 21 -32.81 -7.26 -21.21
N SER A 22 -33.38 -7.37 -22.41
CA SER A 22 -34.27 -8.45 -22.81
C SER A 22 -33.50 -9.44 -23.69
N GLU A 23 -33.57 -10.72 -23.35
CA GLU A 23 -32.92 -11.80 -24.09
C GLU A 23 -33.91 -12.97 -24.31
N PHE A 24 -33.76 -13.69 -25.41
CA PHE A 24 -34.52 -14.90 -25.68
C PHE A 24 -34.02 -16.06 -24.81
N THR A 25 -34.94 -16.82 -24.21
CA THR A 25 -34.60 -17.97 -23.36
C THR A 25 -33.98 -19.12 -24.18
N ASP A 26 -34.35 -19.24 -25.46
CA ASP A 26 -33.86 -20.30 -26.36
C ASP A 26 -33.50 -19.75 -27.75
N SER A 27 -32.38 -20.26 -28.27
CA SER A 27 -31.81 -19.94 -29.58
C SER A 27 -32.53 -20.56 -30.77
N THR A 28 -33.41 -21.54 -30.53
CA THR A 28 -34.12 -22.28 -31.58
C THR A 28 -35.51 -21.70 -31.86
N ASN A 29 -36.31 -21.46 -30.81
CA ASN A 29 -37.69 -21.01 -30.95
C ASN A 29 -37.88 -19.49 -30.78
N MET A 30 -36.91 -18.76 -30.18
CA MET A 30 -36.91 -17.29 -30.02
C MET A 30 -38.28 -16.67 -29.71
N THR A 31 -39.05 -17.29 -28.83
CA THR A 31 -40.46 -16.94 -28.57
C THR A 31 -40.68 -16.43 -27.16
N ILE A 32 -39.84 -16.83 -26.21
CA ILE A 32 -39.91 -16.45 -24.81
C ILE A 32 -38.79 -15.45 -24.54
N LEU A 33 -39.15 -14.32 -23.93
CA LEU A 33 -38.23 -13.26 -23.54
C LEU A 33 -38.10 -13.22 -22.02
N ASP A 34 -36.86 -13.20 -21.55
CA ASP A 34 -36.51 -12.98 -20.16
C ASP A 34 -35.78 -11.65 -20.00
N THR A 35 -35.85 -11.10 -18.78
CA THR A 35 -35.16 -9.85 -18.43
C THR A 35 -34.01 -10.12 -17.49
N SER A 36 -32.86 -9.52 -17.73
CA SER A 36 -31.70 -9.60 -16.83
C SER A 36 -30.99 -8.25 -16.67
N TYR A 37 -30.21 -8.13 -15.61
CA TYR A 37 -29.41 -6.94 -15.33
C TYR A 37 -27.93 -7.23 -15.60
N VAL A 38 -27.28 -6.34 -16.36
CA VAL A 38 -25.86 -6.46 -16.72
C VAL A 38 -25.13 -5.14 -16.52
N ASN A 39 -23.84 -5.20 -16.22
CA ASN A 39 -23.01 -4.00 -16.04
C ASN A 39 -22.42 -3.50 -17.37
N SER A 40 -21.81 -2.32 -17.34
CA SER A 40 -21.16 -1.72 -18.52
C SER A 40 -20.00 -2.54 -19.09
N LYS A 41 -19.37 -3.40 -18.29
CA LYS A 41 -18.28 -4.26 -18.76
C LYS A 41 -18.79 -5.39 -19.66
N SER A 42 -19.96 -5.96 -19.35
CA SER A 42 -20.50 -7.12 -20.05
C SER A 42 -21.53 -6.77 -21.13
N ILE A 43 -22.09 -5.56 -21.15
CA ILE A 43 -23.14 -5.18 -22.10
C ILE A 43 -22.72 -5.33 -23.57
N ASN A 44 -21.47 -5.01 -23.91
CA ASN A 44 -20.97 -5.11 -25.29
C ASN A 44 -20.88 -6.55 -25.78
N GLU A 45 -20.58 -7.50 -24.88
CA GLU A 45 -20.59 -8.92 -25.20
C GLU A 45 -22.02 -9.43 -25.34
N ARG A 46 -22.93 -9.00 -24.46
CA ARG A 46 -24.36 -9.35 -24.54
C ARG A 46 -25.03 -8.85 -25.80
N LYS A 47 -24.79 -7.60 -26.22
CA LYS A 47 -25.32 -7.04 -27.47
C LYS A 47 -24.91 -7.82 -28.73
N LYS A 48 -23.81 -8.57 -28.69
CA LYS A 48 -23.34 -9.40 -29.80
C LYS A 48 -23.92 -10.82 -29.76
N ALA A 49 -24.57 -11.23 -28.68
CA ALA A 49 -25.14 -12.55 -28.53
C ALA A 49 -26.37 -12.73 -29.41
N LYS A 50 -26.54 -13.92 -29.99
CA LYS A 50 -27.70 -14.26 -30.83
C LYS A 50 -29.05 -14.11 -30.11
N LEU A 51 -29.03 -14.30 -28.79
CA LEU A 51 -30.22 -14.24 -27.94
C LEU A 51 -30.60 -12.82 -27.54
N PHE A 52 -29.76 -11.83 -27.81
CA PHE A 52 -30.03 -10.46 -27.42
C PHE A 52 -31.20 -9.90 -28.23
N ASN A 53 -32.18 -9.33 -27.54
CA ASN A 53 -33.30 -8.63 -28.16
C ASN A 53 -33.08 -7.11 -28.07
N GLU A 54 -33.09 -6.54 -26.86
CA GLU A 54 -32.94 -5.10 -26.68
C GLU A 54 -32.45 -4.69 -25.28
N VAL A 55 -32.09 -3.42 -25.15
CA VAL A 55 -31.87 -2.77 -23.85
C VAL A 55 -33.17 -2.06 -23.47
N ILE A 56 -33.78 -2.46 -22.35
CA ILE A 56 -35.04 -1.90 -21.87
C ILE A 56 -34.80 -0.58 -21.13
N SER A 57 -33.79 -0.53 -20.26
CA SER A 57 -33.43 0.66 -19.49
C SER A 57 -31.95 0.66 -19.08
N MET A 58 -31.47 1.83 -18.64
CA MET A 58 -30.16 2.00 -18.04
C MET A 58 -30.24 2.91 -16.81
N GLU A 59 -29.50 2.54 -15.78
CA GLU A 59 -29.40 3.29 -14.53
C GLU A 59 -27.94 3.43 -14.11
N ILE A 60 -27.58 4.60 -13.59
CA ILE A 60 -26.24 4.84 -13.04
C ILE A 60 -26.31 4.58 -11.54
N ASN A 61 -25.44 3.72 -11.03
CA ASN A 61 -25.41 3.35 -9.63
C ASN A 61 -23.98 3.23 -9.11
N ASP A 62 -23.81 3.53 -7.82
CA ASP A 62 -22.57 3.35 -7.11
C ASP A 62 -22.46 1.89 -6.65
N ARG A 63 -21.33 1.26 -6.95
CA ARG A 63 -21.00 -0.06 -6.40
C ARG A 63 -19.68 -0.06 -5.66
N ILE A 64 -19.56 -1.00 -4.74
CA ILE A 64 -18.33 -1.22 -3.99
C ILE A 64 -17.53 -2.34 -4.66
N GLU A 65 -16.34 -2.01 -5.12
CA GLU A 65 -15.36 -3.00 -5.58
C GLU A 65 -14.29 -3.22 -4.51
N VAL A 66 -13.91 -4.48 -4.31
CA VAL A 66 -12.78 -4.83 -3.44
C VAL A 66 -11.54 -4.96 -4.31
N LYS A 67 -10.54 -4.12 -4.07
CA LYS A 67 -9.25 -4.14 -4.76
C LYS A 67 -8.14 -4.45 -3.76
N ASN A 68 -7.12 -5.16 -4.22
CA ASN A 68 -5.88 -5.35 -3.47
C ASN A 68 -4.95 -4.16 -3.73
N ASP A 69 -4.57 -3.44 -2.66
CA ASP A 69 -3.57 -2.39 -2.68
C ASP A 69 -2.27 -2.89 -2.03
N TYR A 70 -1.26 -3.10 -2.86
CA TYR A 70 0.06 -3.55 -2.43
C TYR A 70 0.94 -2.37 -1.96
N LEU A 71 0.67 -1.13 -2.38
CA LEU A 71 1.52 0.02 -2.06
C LEU A 71 1.26 0.55 -0.65
N ARG A 72 0.05 0.35 -0.14
CA ARG A 72 -0.40 0.90 1.15
C ARG A 72 0.43 0.44 2.35
N ARG A 73 0.90 -0.81 2.35
CA ARG A 73 1.74 -1.37 3.42
C ARG A 73 3.22 -1.39 3.10
N LYS A 74 3.60 -0.92 1.92
CA LYS A 74 5.02 -0.83 1.55
C LYS A 74 5.65 0.27 2.39
N TYR A 75 6.72 -0.06 3.11
CA TYR A 75 7.54 0.96 3.73
C TYR A 75 8.23 1.78 2.65
N HIS A 76 7.93 3.07 2.57
CA HIS A 76 8.55 3.98 1.62
C HIS A 76 9.70 4.70 2.33
N LEU A 77 10.94 4.36 1.97
CA LEU A 77 12.10 5.08 2.46
C LEU A 77 12.10 6.48 1.83
N ASN A 78 11.56 7.47 2.54
CA ASN A 78 11.67 8.87 2.18
C ASN A 78 13.06 9.40 2.63
N LYS A 79 13.64 10.31 1.87
CA LYS A 79 14.88 11.03 2.23
C LYS A 79 14.77 11.71 3.60
N GLU A 80 13.59 12.16 3.98
CA GLU A 80 13.34 12.75 5.32
C GLU A 80 13.65 11.77 6.46
N LEU A 81 13.48 10.45 6.23
CA LEU A 81 13.76 9.41 7.22
C LEU A 81 15.27 9.13 7.39
N LEU A 82 16.12 9.71 6.54
CA LEU A 82 17.58 9.64 6.66
C LEU A 82 18.13 10.66 7.66
N PHE A 83 17.28 11.52 8.23
CA PHE A 83 17.68 12.56 9.18
C PHE A 83 17.14 12.28 10.58
N CYS A 84 17.99 12.48 11.58
CA CYS A 84 17.61 12.37 12.97
C CYS A 84 16.57 13.47 13.31
N PRO A 85 15.39 13.11 13.84
CA PRO A 85 14.32 14.08 14.10
C PRO A 85 14.72 15.12 15.17
N LEU A 86 15.64 14.75 16.06
CA LEU A 86 16.14 15.58 17.15
C LEU A 86 17.15 16.63 16.67
N THR A 87 18.19 16.21 15.95
CA THR A 87 19.31 17.09 15.57
C THR A 87 19.20 17.63 14.15
N LYS A 88 18.26 17.10 13.35
CA LYS A 88 18.11 17.34 11.91
C LYS A 88 19.36 17.01 11.09
N ARG A 89 20.34 16.34 11.68
CA ARG A 89 21.56 15.84 11.01
C ARG A 89 21.29 14.45 10.42
N PRO A 90 21.96 14.07 9.32
CA PRO A 90 21.82 12.74 8.74
C PRO A 90 22.31 11.67 9.72
N TYR A 91 21.71 10.47 9.66
CA TYR A 91 22.25 9.31 10.35
C TYR A 91 23.64 8.95 9.84
N ILE A 92 24.48 8.43 10.72
CA ILE A 92 25.84 8.00 10.37
C ILE A 92 25.73 6.57 9.85
N LEU A 93 26.03 6.37 8.57
CA LEU A 93 26.00 5.08 7.88
C LEU A 93 27.45 4.61 7.69
N GLU A 94 27.78 3.43 8.21
CA GLU A 94 29.12 2.84 8.14
C GLU A 94 29.02 1.43 7.56
N ILE A 95 29.99 1.05 6.72
CA ILE A 95 30.21 -0.32 6.27
C ILE A 95 31.47 -0.82 6.98
N LEU A 96 31.32 -1.87 7.79
CA LEU A 96 32.40 -2.52 8.50
C LEU A 96 32.82 -3.76 7.70
N ASN A 97 34.04 -3.74 7.18
CA ASN A 97 34.62 -4.90 6.51
C ASN A 97 35.18 -5.83 7.59
N ASN A 98 34.72 -7.08 7.62
CA ASN A 98 35.30 -8.11 8.48
C ASN A 98 36.29 -8.96 7.68
N GLU A 99 37.19 -9.67 8.36
CA GLU A 99 38.16 -10.60 7.75
C GLU A 99 37.48 -11.74 6.95
N THR A 100 36.16 -11.92 7.11
CA THR A 100 35.33 -12.95 6.47
C THR A 100 34.61 -12.49 5.19
N ASP A 101 35.03 -11.38 4.57
CA ASP A 101 34.52 -10.90 3.26
C ASP A 101 33.00 -10.57 3.22
N GLN A 102 32.41 -10.35 4.39
CA GLN A 102 31.01 -9.93 4.53
C GLN A 102 30.93 -8.47 4.99
N ASP A 103 30.31 -7.65 4.14
CA ASP A 103 30.02 -6.25 4.45
C ASP A 103 28.96 -6.16 5.56
N ILE A 104 29.35 -5.62 6.72
CA ILE A 104 28.42 -5.37 7.81
C ILE A 104 27.97 -3.91 7.77
N PHE A 105 26.68 -3.71 7.48
CA PHE A 105 26.06 -2.39 7.52
C PHE A 105 25.71 -1.98 8.95
N MET A 106 26.07 -0.75 9.30
CA MET A 106 25.77 -0.17 10.60
C MET A 106 25.19 1.24 10.46
N VAL A 107 24.17 1.53 11.29
CA VAL A 107 23.52 2.83 11.39
C VAL A 107 23.63 3.34 12.81
N LYS A 108 24.16 4.56 12.97
CA LYS A 108 24.33 5.23 14.28
C LYS A 108 23.57 6.55 14.31
N SER A 109 23.05 6.87 15.48
CA SER A 109 22.49 8.19 15.77
C SER A 109 23.59 9.27 15.68
N PRO A 110 23.34 10.43 15.04
CA PRO A 110 24.30 11.52 15.00
C PRO A 110 24.32 12.32 16.31
N VAL A 111 23.50 11.97 17.31
CA VAL A 111 23.36 12.71 18.56
C VAL A 111 24.61 12.58 19.43
N LYS A 112 25.09 13.70 19.94
CA LYS A 112 26.29 13.86 20.76
C LYS A 112 25.93 14.48 22.11
N LYS A 113 26.80 14.31 23.10
CA LYS A 113 26.68 14.95 24.42
C LYS A 113 26.49 16.48 24.35
N THR A 114 27.02 17.11 23.30
CA THR A 114 26.93 18.56 23.06
C THR A 114 25.54 19.01 22.60
N ASP A 115 24.67 18.11 22.15
CA ASP A 115 23.29 18.46 21.76
C ASP A 115 22.35 18.55 22.99
N ALA A 116 22.92 18.69 24.18
CA ALA A 116 22.17 18.88 25.40
C ALA A 116 21.59 20.29 25.45
N GLU A 117 20.26 20.41 25.45
CA GLU A 117 19.56 21.69 25.36
C GLU A 117 18.45 21.84 26.42
N PRO A 118 18.21 23.05 26.94
CA PRO A 118 17.07 23.32 27.81
C PRO A 118 15.76 23.14 27.02
N ARG A 119 14.78 22.45 27.60
CA ARG A 119 13.46 22.20 26.97
C ARG A 119 12.34 22.97 27.65
N TYR A 120 12.42 23.10 28.97
CA TYR A 120 11.46 23.80 29.81
C TYR A 120 12.21 24.54 30.93
N PHE A 121 11.49 25.33 31.73
CA PHE A 121 12.05 26.25 32.72
C PHE A 121 13.21 25.68 33.56
N PHE A 122 13.06 24.45 34.05
CA PHE A 122 14.09 23.74 34.84
C PHE A 122 14.48 22.37 34.27
N PHE A 123 13.95 22.00 33.09
CA PHE A 123 14.26 20.71 32.47
C PHE A 123 15.23 20.88 31.30
N LYS A 124 16.30 20.11 31.35
CA LYS A 124 17.30 20.01 30.29
C LYS A 124 17.28 18.62 29.69
N TYR A 125 17.25 18.57 28.35
CA TYR A 125 17.55 17.35 27.62
C TYR A 125 19.05 17.07 27.71
N ILE A 126 19.42 15.87 28.15
CA ILE A 126 20.80 15.41 28.18
C ILE A 126 20.85 14.07 27.41
N PRO A 127 21.51 14.04 26.24
CA PRO A 127 21.59 12.82 25.44
C PRO A 127 22.41 11.73 26.13
N GLY A 128 21.82 10.53 26.20
CA GLY A 128 22.45 9.32 26.71
C GLY A 128 23.14 8.51 25.61
N ASN A 129 23.24 7.19 25.79
CA ASN A 129 23.63 6.30 24.70
C ASN A 129 22.44 6.08 23.77
N HIS A 130 22.58 6.48 22.51
CA HIS A 130 21.54 6.36 21.49
C HIS A 130 21.55 5.02 20.73
N GLY A 131 22.53 4.17 21.04
CA GLY A 131 22.68 2.88 20.40
C GLY A 131 23.01 2.95 18.91
N TYR A 132 23.03 1.78 18.30
CA TYR A 132 23.22 1.55 16.88
C TYR A 132 22.42 0.34 16.41
N ILE A 133 22.24 0.24 15.10
CA ILE A 133 21.74 -0.95 14.43
C ILE A 133 22.88 -1.53 13.60
N LYS A 134 23.24 -2.78 13.84
CA LYS A 134 24.31 -3.50 13.13
C LYS A 134 23.72 -4.76 12.51
N SER A 135 23.75 -4.88 11.18
CA SER A 135 23.19 -6.04 10.46
C SER A 135 21.76 -6.41 10.88
N GLY A 136 20.91 -5.39 11.13
CA GLY A 136 19.53 -5.58 11.58
C GLY A 136 19.35 -5.84 13.08
N ILE A 137 20.44 -6.04 13.83
CA ILE A 137 20.42 -6.21 15.29
C ILE A 137 20.56 -4.85 15.96
N THR A 138 19.73 -4.59 16.97
CA THR A 138 19.80 -3.34 17.75
C THR A 138 20.71 -3.51 18.96
N SER A 139 21.56 -2.53 19.23
CA SER A 139 22.53 -2.57 20.35
C SER A 139 21.89 -2.70 21.75
N TRP A 140 20.59 -2.39 21.88
CA TRP A 140 19.84 -2.52 23.12
C TRP A 140 19.01 -3.82 23.18
N ALA A 141 19.04 -4.64 22.13
CA ALA A 141 18.55 -6.02 22.17
C ALA A 141 19.65 -7.01 22.60
N GLU A 142 20.93 -6.63 22.46
CA GLU A 142 22.09 -7.45 22.89
C GLU A 142 22.26 -7.51 24.42
N SER A 143 21.46 -6.77 25.20
CA SER A 143 21.60 -6.68 26.66
C SER A 143 20.78 -7.68 27.47
N ASN A 144 20.30 -8.78 26.87
CA ASN A 144 19.59 -9.87 27.55
C ASN A 144 20.31 -11.21 27.39
#